data_AF-A0A9P1A800-F1
#
_entry.id   AF-A0A9P1A800-F1
#
_cell.length_a   1.000
_cell.length_b   1.000
_cell.length_c   1.000
_cell.angle_alpha   90.00
_cell.angle_beta   90.00
_cell.angle_gamma   90.00
#
_symmetry.space_group_name_H-M   'P 1'
#
loop_
_entity.id
_entity.type
_entity.pdbx_description
1 polymer ?
#
loop_
_entity_poly.entity_id
_entity_poly.type
_entity_poly.pdbx_seq_one_letter_code
_entity_poly.pdbx_strand_id
1 'polypeptide(L)'
;MTAKNQVAKKASVEDEMSFTVVPDVGLKNSQLEFVLGMPINQCISMMQQHPRMLTNVELKYSKKDPCYRDIVIYIGSTGIKLYFDSVSQLIKLIEVDDLSKITLTYNDTVFSAPSNEATMERSWPGLSFCFPATGENFNLEVRPGFGPNMRSLKYDANSQPKLTKLSIYRGQNPAEPEPVDTPFSCYCGQNRTRKVEAIWENGSIVGLSIQFDTQNGRIVDGEFEVSTYTRQIFFGDSVSDVQCDLGAPSKVFYRSDDKMKIHRGLHKETLYGPPNFFFNYFSMGLVSPFGSSGMGQIRADNAHAIVVRI
;
A
#
# COMPACT_ATOMS: atom_id res chain seq x y z
N MET A 1 36.48 36.59 9.56
CA MET A 1 35.15 36.12 9.14
C MET A 1 35.02 34.68 9.57
N THR A 2 34.35 34.42 10.70
CA THR A 2 34.25 33.08 11.29
C THR A 2 32.96 32.44 10.78
N ALA A 3 33.07 31.49 9.85
CA ALA A 3 31.95 30.69 9.40
C ALA A 3 31.49 29.78 10.55
N LYS A 4 30.28 30.01 11.05
CA LYS A 4 29.61 29.10 11.97
C LYS A 4 29.20 27.85 11.16
N ASN A 5 29.93 26.76 11.33
CA ASN A 5 29.44 25.43 10.97
C ASN A 5 28.22 25.13 11.85
N GLN A 6 27.02 25.26 11.30
CA GLN A 6 25.84 24.62 11.87
C GLN A 6 25.97 23.12 11.62
N VAL A 7 26.38 22.38 12.64
CA VAL A 7 26.27 20.92 12.66
C VAL A 7 24.78 20.59 12.65
N ALA A 8 24.30 20.01 11.55
CA ALA A 8 22.95 19.47 11.47
C ALA A 8 22.78 18.46 12.62
N LYS A 9 21.87 18.76 13.56
CA LYS A 9 21.56 17.90 14.70
C LYS A 9 20.96 16.61 14.14
N LYS A 10 21.65 15.48 14.31
CA LYS A 10 21.14 14.15 13.97
C LYS A 10 19.85 13.93 14.78
N ALA A 11 18.74 13.67 14.10
CA ALA A 11 17.45 13.37 14.73
C ALA A 11 17.63 12.23 15.74
N SER A 12 17.02 12.34 16.91
CA SER A 12 17.01 11.24 17.88
C SER A 12 16.15 10.09 17.33
N VAL A 13 16.39 8.85 17.79
CA VAL A 13 15.54 7.70 17.43
C VAL A 13 14.08 7.93 17.84
N GLU A 14 13.84 8.76 18.86
CA GLU A 14 12.50 9.17 19.29
C GLU A 14 11.82 10.12 18.29
N ASP A 15 12.57 11.00 17.62
CA ASP A 15 12.04 11.86 16.55
C ASP A 15 11.66 11.04 15.29
N GLU A 16 12.37 9.93 15.04
CA GLU A 16 12.14 9.03 13.90
C GLU A 16 10.80 8.26 14.01
N MET A 17 10.31 8.00 15.23
CA MET A 17 9.05 7.28 15.50
C MET A 17 7.90 8.21 15.95
N SER A 18 8.00 9.50 15.60
CA SER A 18 6.95 10.49 15.83
C SER A 18 6.20 10.79 14.54
N PHE A 19 4.88 10.58 14.52
CA PHE A 19 4.02 10.78 13.36
C PHE A 19 2.97 11.87 13.63
N THR A 20 2.86 12.82 12.72
CA THR A 20 1.75 13.75 12.65
C THR A 20 0.56 13.06 11.99
N VAL A 21 -0.56 13.06 12.71
CA VAL A 21 -1.85 12.61 12.21
C VAL A 21 -2.48 13.76 11.42
N VAL A 22 -2.84 13.49 10.18
CA VAL A 22 -3.63 14.39 9.34
C VAL A 22 -4.99 13.74 9.11
N PRO A 23 -6.06 14.20 9.80
CA PRO A 23 -7.38 13.60 9.67
C PRO A 23 -7.88 13.59 8.21
N ASP A 24 -8.62 12.54 7.82
CA ASP A 24 -9.08 12.28 6.44
C ASP A 24 -7.95 12.12 5.39
N VAL A 25 -6.68 12.13 5.81
CA VAL A 25 -5.53 12.13 4.90
C VAL A 25 -4.53 11.03 5.23
N GLY A 26 -4.02 10.93 6.46
CA GLY A 26 -3.08 9.87 6.84
C GLY A 26 -2.07 10.22 7.94
N LEU A 27 -0.90 9.59 7.89
CA LEU A 27 0.22 9.75 8.83
C LEU A 27 1.45 10.26 8.10
N LYS A 28 2.14 11.24 8.69
CA LYS A 28 3.38 11.77 8.12
C LYS A 28 4.42 12.04 9.21
N ASN A 29 5.69 11.87 8.87
CA ASN A 29 6.81 12.38 9.64
C ASN A 29 7.84 13.00 8.67
N SER A 30 9.04 13.31 9.16
CA SER A 30 10.07 13.97 8.35
C SER A 30 10.61 13.11 7.20
N GLN A 31 10.40 11.79 7.21
CA GLN A 31 10.96 10.84 6.25
C GLN A 31 9.92 9.96 5.55
N LEU A 32 8.74 9.78 6.16
CA LEU A 32 7.72 8.82 5.78
C LEU A 32 6.37 9.50 5.70
N GLU A 33 5.58 9.11 4.72
CA GLU A 33 4.20 9.56 4.57
C GLU A 33 3.33 8.40 4.09
N PHE A 34 2.33 8.05 4.87
CA PHE A 34 1.28 7.10 4.51
C PHE A 34 -0.02 7.86 4.38
N VAL A 35 -0.49 8.03 3.15
CA VAL A 35 -1.74 8.75 2.86
C VAL A 35 -2.79 7.83 2.27
N LEU A 36 -4.04 8.08 2.63
CA LEU A 36 -5.20 7.47 1.97
C LEU A 36 -5.10 7.72 0.46
N GLY A 37 -5.42 6.70 -0.33
CA GLY A 37 -5.27 6.72 -1.78
C GLY A 37 -3.85 6.39 -2.27
N MET A 38 -2.84 6.26 -1.39
CA MET A 38 -1.50 5.84 -1.82
C MET A 38 -1.56 4.40 -2.37
N PRO A 39 -0.95 4.11 -3.53
CA PRO A 39 -0.96 2.77 -4.10
C PRO A 39 0.06 1.86 -3.40
N ILE A 40 -0.28 0.57 -3.24
CA ILE A 40 0.53 -0.39 -2.46
C ILE A 40 2.00 -0.51 -2.91
N ASN A 41 2.30 -0.33 -4.20
CA ASN A 41 3.67 -0.33 -4.70
C ASN A 41 4.51 0.82 -4.12
N GLN A 42 3.92 2.01 -3.94
CA GLN A 42 4.64 3.12 -3.33
C GLN A 42 4.94 2.84 -1.86
N CYS A 43 4.00 2.25 -1.13
CA CYS A 43 4.24 1.82 0.25
C CYS A 43 5.38 0.80 0.32
N ILE A 44 5.37 -0.22 -0.56
CA ILE A 44 6.43 -1.24 -0.64
C ILE A 44 7.79 -0.60 -0.95
N SER A 45 7.86 0.32 -1.91
CA SER A 45 9.09 1.07 -2.17
C SER A 45 9.55 1.90 -0.98
N MET A 46 8.63 2.56 -0.28
CA MET A 46 8.95 3.35 0.92
C MET A 46 9.53 2.46 2.03
N MET A 47 8.94 1.29 2.25
CA MET A 47 9.45 0.29 3.20
C MET A 47 10.84 -0.23 2.80
N GLN A 48 11.07 -0.49 1.52
CA GLN A 48 12.37 -0.92 1.00
C GLN A 48 13.46 0.16 1.10
N GLN A 49 13.08 1.43 1.01
CA GLN A 49 14.00 2.58 1.15
C GLN A 49 14.34 2.87 2.63
N HIS A 50 13.46 2.52 3.56
CA HIS A 50 13.63 2.78 5.00
C HIS A 50 13.62 1.50 5.86
N PRO A 51 14.45 0.48 5.56
CA PRO A 51 14.37 -0.83 6.21
C PRO A 51 14.81 -0.81 7.68
N ARG A 52 15.46 0.26 8.14
CA ARG A 52 15.85 0.43 9.55
C ARG A 52 14.69 0.89 10.42
N MET A 53 13.81 1.73 9.87
CA MET A 53 12.65 2.26 10.58
C MET A 53 11.47 1.29 10.48
N LEU A 54 11.24 0.74 9.29
CA LEU A 54 10.08 -0.08 8.98
C LEU A 54 10.45 -1.57 9.01
N THR A 55 10.61 -2.10 10.22
CA THR A 55 10.92 -3.53 10.46
C THR A 55 9.68 -4.35 10.84
N ASN A 56 9.80 -5.67 10.75
CA ASN A 56 8.72 -6.65 11.03
C ASN A 56 7.48 -6.41 10.16
N VAL A 57 7.70 -6.24 8.85
CA VAL A 57 6.63 -6.03 7.87
C VAL A 57 5.98 -7.37 7.50
N GLU A 58 4.67 -7.46 7.67
CA GLU A 58 3.85 -8.61 7.27
C GLU A 58 2.86 -8.18 6.18
N LEU A 59 2.77 -8.95 5.09
CA LEU A 59 1.70 -8.82 4.10
C LEU A 59 0.66 -9.93 4.29
N LYS A 60 -0.61 -9.56 4.40
CA LYS A 60 -1.76 -10.46 4.49
C LYS A 60 -2.66 -10.25 3.28
N TYR A 61 -3.03 -11.34 2.62
CA TYR A 61 -3.91 -11.33 1.44
C TYR A 61 -4.65 -12.67 1.31
N SER A 62 -5.77 -12.68 0.57
CA SER A 62 -6.52 -13.91 0.30
C SER A 62 -6.03 -14.59 -0.97
N LYS A 63 -5.48 -15.81 -0.85
CA LYS A 63 -5.14 -16.65 -2.01
C LYS A 63 -6.38 -17.15 -2.77
N LYS A 64 -7.50 -17.30 -2.05
CA LYS A 64 -8.78 -17.80 -2.61
C LYS A 64 -9.53 -16.70 -3.37
N ASP A 65 -9.51 -15.50 -2.82
CA ASP A 65 -10.33 -14.38 -3.27
C ASP A 65 -9.48 -13.10 -3.45
N PRO A 66 -8.44 -13.10 -4.33
CA PRO A 66 -7.44 -12.04 -4.37
C PRO A 66 -7.97 -10.68 -4.81
N CYS A 67 -9.06 -10.64 -5.60
CA CYS A 67 -9.70 -9.40 -6.05
C CYS A 67 -10.86 -8.93 -5.16
N TYR A 68 -11.27 -9.73 -4.17
CA TYR A 68 -12.49 -9.48 -3.38
C TYR A 68 -12.22 -9.25 -1.90
N ARG A 69 -11.06 -9.67 -1.39
CA ARG A 69 -10.63 -9.38 -0.03
C ARG A 69 -9.49 -8.39 -0.03
N ASP A 70 -9.58 -7.44 0.89
CA ASP A 70 -8.56 -6.43 1.07
C ASP A 70 -7.19 -7.03 1.34
N ILE A 71 -6.17 -6.28 0.93
CA ILE A 71 -4.78 -6.58 1.23
C ILE A 71 -4.40 -5.76 2.45
N VAL A 72 -3.66 -6.34 3.39
CA VAL A 72 -3.23 -5.64 4.61
C VAL A 72 -1.72 -5.73 4.73
N ILE A 73 -1.07 -4.59 4.94
CA ILE A 73 0.34 -4.52 5.35
C ILE A 73 0.38 -4.11 6.81
N TYR A 74 1.02 -4.92 7.65
CA TYR A 74 1.30 -4.59 9.04
C TYR A 74 2.78 -4.30 9.23
N ILE A 75 3.10 -3.19 9.90
CA ILE A 75 4.45 -2.74 10.17
C ILE A 75 4.72 -2.90 11.67
N GLY A 76 5.26 -4.05 12.07
CA GLY A 76 5.36 -4.44 13.47
C GLY A 76 6.19 -3.51 14.35
N SER A 77 7.15 -2.78 13.78
CA SER A 77 7.95 -1.76 14.47
C SER A 77 7.18 -0.50 14.88
N THR A 78 6.07 -0.20 14.22
CA THR A 78 5.29 1.02 14.43
C THR A 78 3.88 0.76 14.94
N GLY A 79 3.37 -0.48 14.81
CA GLY A 79 1.97 -0.79 15.08
C GLY A 79 1.02 -0.27 13.99
N ILE A 80 1.55 0.18 12.84
CA ILE A 80 0.74 0.70 11.74
C ILE A 80 0.24 -0.47 10.87
N LYS A 81 -1.07 -0.48 10.59
CA LYS A 81 -1.71 -1.33 9.58
C LYS A 81 -2.25 -0.49 8.45
N LEU A 82 -1.91 -0.87 7.23
CA LEU A 82 -2.39 -0.25 6.01
C LEU A 82 -3.35 -1.23 5.33
N TYR A 83 -4.61 -0.84 5.18
CA TYR A 83 -5.63 -1.60 4.49
C TYR A 83 -5.78 -1.07 3.07
N PHE A 84 -5.58 -1.96 2.10
CA PHE A 84 -5.71 -1.65 0.69
C PHE A 84 -6.98 -2.27 0.14
N ASP A 85 -7.74 -1.47 -0.59
CA ASP A 85 -8.90 -1.93 -1.34
C ASP A 85 -8.51 -3.06 -2.32
N SER A 86 -9.32 -4.11 -2.39
CA SER A 86 -8.98 -5.31 -3.16
C SER A 86 -8.90 -5.10 -4.67
N VAL A 87 -9.56 -4.05 -5.19
CA VAL A 87 -9.70 -3.77 -6.62
C VAL A 87 -8.76 -2.65 -7.06
N SER A 88 -8.81 -1.52 -6.37
CA SER A 88 -7.98 -0.34 -6.69
C SER A 88 -6.57 -0.43 -6.10
N GLN A 89 -6.36 -1.27 -5.08
CA GLN A 89 -5.08 -1.45 -4.38
C GLN A 89 -4.51 -0.14 -3.79
N LEU A 90 -5.41 0.78 -3.46
CA LEU A 90 -5.10 2.03 -2.79
C LEU A 90 -5.38 1.88 -1.30
N ILE A 91 -4.59 2.57 -0.46
CA ILE A 91 -4.88 2.65 0.98
C ILE A 91 -6.28 3.24 1.15
N LYS A 92 -7.19 2.49 1.79
CA LYS A 92 -8.53 2.98 2.16
C LYS A 92 -8.71 3.23 3.65
N LEU A 93 -7.86 2.61 4.47
CA LEU A 93 -7.88 2.72 5.93
C LEU A 93 -6.46 2.55 6.48
N ILE A 94 -6.08 3.41 7.41
CA ILE A 94 -4.85 3.29 8.19
C ILE A 94 -5.25 3.08 9.64
N GLU A 95 -4.68 2.07 10.28
CA GLU A 95 -4.86 1.85 11.71
C GLU A 95 -3.52 1.90 12.44
N VAL A 96 -3.55 2.35 13.68
CA VAL A 96 -2.47 2.17 14.66
C VAL A 96 -3.04 1.37 15.81
N ASP A 97 -2.63 0.11 15.95
CA ASP A 97 -3.16 -0.80 16.97
C ASP A 97 -2.19 -1.06 18.15
N ASP A 98 -0.97 -0.54 18.04
CA ASP A 98 0.02 -0.57 19.12
C ASP A 98 0.65 0.81 19.30
N LEU A 99 -0.06 1.64 20.07
CA LEU A 99 0.36 3.02 20.37
C LEU A 99 1.56 3.11 21.31
N SER A 100 2.00 1.98 21.88
CA SER A 100 3.22 1.94 22.70
C SER A 100 4.50 2.10 21.88
N LYS A 101 4.41 2.05 20.54
CA LYS A 101 5.57 2.08 19.64
C LYS A 101 5.88 3.43 19.02
N ILE A 102 4.91 4.34 18.99
CA ILE A 102 5.02 5.60 18.25
C ILE A 102 4.45 6.76 19.06
N THR A 103 4.98 7.96 18.78
CA THR A 103 4.39 9.22 19.26
C THR A 103 3.48 9.78 18.18
N LEU A 104 2.30 10.26 18.55
CA LEU A 104 1.31 10.84 17.66
C LEU A 104 1.09 12.32 17.99
N THR A 105 1.20 13.17 16.97
CA THR A 105 0.95 14.60 17.08
C THR A 105 -0.23 15.05 16.20
N TYR A 106 -0.92 16.09 16.63
CA TYR A 106 -1.95 16.78 15.86
C TYR A 106 -1.85 18.28 16.13
N ASN A 107 -1.77 19.11 15.07
CA ASN A 107 -1.51 20.56 15.18
C ASN A 107 -0.35 20.87 16.13
N ASP A 108 0.81 20.25 15.90
CA ASP A 108 2.05 20.38 16.69
C ASP A 108 1.94 19.99 18.17
N THR A 109 0.82 19.39 18.59
CA THR A 109 0.60 18.94 19.95
C THR A 109 0.66 17.42 20.02
N VAL A 110 1.51 16.88 20.89
CA VAL A 110 1.53 15.43 21.18
C VAL A 110 0.25 15.07 21.91
N PHE A 111 -0.53 14.14 21.37
CA PHE A 111 -1.76 13.65 22.01
C PHE A 111 -1.68 12.19 22.43
N SER A 112 -0.71 11.41 21.90
CA SER A 112 -0.40 10.06 22.34
C SER A 112 1.11 9.83 22.27
N ALA A 113 1.68 9.18 23.27
CA ALA A 113 3.08 8.77 23.29
C ALA A 113 3.22 7.39 23.94
N PRO A 114 4.32 6.65 23.72
CA PRO A 114 4.55 5.32 24.29
C PRO A 114 4.31 5.18 25.81
N SER A 115 4.60 6.24 26.56
CA SER A 115 4.45 6.30 28.02
C SER A 115 3.19 7.02 28.49
N ASN A 116 2.41 7.60 27.56
CA ASN A 116 1.23 8.40 27.84
C ASN A 116 0.27 8.33 26.64
N GLU A 117 -0.45 7.22 26.52
CA GLU A 117 -1.38 6.98 25.43
C GLU A 117 -2.61 7.90 25.55
N ALA A 118 -3.22 8.24 24.41
CA ALA A 118 -4.39 9.11 24.39
C ALA A 118 -5.59 8.54 25.17
N THR A 119 -6.41 9.43 25.73
CA THR A 119 -7.63 9.10 26.45
C THR A 119 -8.89 9.68 25.77
N MET A 120 -10.07 9.33 26.27
CA MET A 120 -11.41 9.48 25.65
C MET A 120 -11.93 10.92 25.38
N GLU A 121 -11.11 11.96 25.35
CA GLU A 121 -11.57 13.36 25.27
C GLU A 121 -11.46 13.98 23.87
N ARG A 122 -10.93 13.24 22.90
CA ARG A 122 -10.61 13.75 21.55
C ARG A 122 -11.52 13.14 20.50
N SER A 123 -12.06 13.99 19.62
CA SER A 123 -12.84 13.60 18.46
C SER A 123 -12.55 14.56 17.32
N TRP A 124 -12.09 14.03 16.19
CA TRP A 124 -11.75 14.81 15.00
C TRP A 124 -12.33 14.11 13.76
N PRO A 125 -12.99 14.83 12.84
CA PRO A 125 -13.45 14.30 11.55
C PRO A 125 -12.38 13.45 10.87
N GLY A 126 -12.74 12.29 10.31
CA GLY A 126 -11.79 11.39 9.64
C GLY A 126 -10.94 10.50 10.55
N LEU A 127 -11.18 10.55 11.87
CA LEU A 127 -10.54 9.67 12.86
C LEU A 127 -11.58 8.86 13.64
N SER A 128 -11.25 7.64 14.05
CA SER A 128 -11.96 6.93 15.11
C SER A 128 -10.98 6.41 16.16
N PHE A 129 -11.47 6.31 17.38
CA PHE A 129 -10.70 5.90 18.55
C PHE A 129 -11.38 4.71 19.21
N CYS A 130 -10.66 3.60 19.38
CA CYS A 130 -11.18 2.46 20.12
C CYS A 130 -10.61 2.39 21.54
N PHE A 131 -11.48 2.09 22.50
CA PHE A 131 -11.14 1.93 23.92
C PHE A 131 -11.72 0.60 24.43
N PRO A 132 -11.10 -0.05 25.42
CA PRO A 132 -11.70 -1.21 26.07
C PRO A 132 -13.01 -0.80 26.76
N ALA A 133 -14.11 -1.52 26.50
CA ALA A 133 -15.36 -1.29 27.22
C ALA A 133 -15.34 -2.03 28.57
N THR A 134 -15.89 -1.40 29.61
CA THR A 134 -16.01 -2.02 30.93
C THR A 134 -17.11 -3.08 30.92
N GLY A 135 -16.74 -4.36 31.02
CA GLY A 135 -17.67 -5.46 31.34
C GLY A 135 -17.96 -6.48 30.23
N GLU A 136 -17.53 -6.24 28.98
CA GLU A 136 -17.67 -7.22 27.89
C GLU A 136 -16.39 -7.20 27.03
N ASN A 137 -16.06 -8.30 26.35
CA ASN A 137 -14.90 -8.42 25.43
C ASN A 137 -15.09 -7.59 24.13
N PHE A 138 -15.69 -6.41 24.24
CA PHE A 138 -15.98 -5.52 23.13
C PHE A 138 -15.21 -4.21 23.30
N ASN A 139 -14.68 -3.68 22.20
CA ASN A 139 -14.03 -2.37 22.19
C ASN A 139 -15.05 -1.31 21.79
N LEU A 140 -15.14 -0.25 22.58
CA LEU A 140 -15.93 0.93 22.27
C LEU A 140 -15.23 1.78 21.22
N GLU A 141 -15.85 1.97 20.06
CA GLU A 141 -15.36 2.88 19.02
C GLU A 141 -16.05 4.25 19.08
N VAL A 142 -15.26 5.30 19.32
CA VAL A 142 -15.68 6.70 19.38
C VAL A 142 -15.41 7.36 18.04
N ARG A 143 -16.43 8.01 17.46
CA ARG A 143 -16.39 8.66 16.15
C ARG A 143 -16.93 10.10 16.20
N PRO A 144 -16.51 10.99 15.29
CA PRO A 144 -17.09 12.33 15.12
C PRO A 144 -18.59 12.25 14.88
N GLY A 145 -19.38 13.07 15.58
CA GLY A 145 -20.84 13.05 15.44
C GLY A 145 -21.55 11.90 16.16
N PHE A 146 -20.83 10.89 16.66
CA PHE A 146 -21.32 9.97 17.69
C PHE A 146 -21.39 10.76 19.00
N GLY A 147 -22.51 11.47 19.15
CA GLY A 147 -22.64 12.69 19.93
C GLY A 147 -22.50 12.58 21.46
N PRO A 148 -22.72 13.71 22.16
CA PRO A 148 -22.40 13.97 23.58
C PRO A 148 -23.11 13.08 24.61
N ASN A 149 -23.92 12.12 24.18
CA ASN A 149 -24.63 11.14 25.01
C ASN A 149 -23.70 10.10 25.64
N MET A 150 -22.44 10.02 25.18
CA MET A 150 -21.38 9.22 25.79
C MET A 150 -20.71 9.90 27.01
N ARG A 151 -21.11 11.14 27.38
CA ARG A 151 -20.78 11.74 28.68
C ARG A 151 -21.25 10.93 29.90
N SER A 152 -22.03 9.86 29.68
CA SER A 152 -22.51 8.99 30.76
C SER A 152 -21.49 7.93 31.21
N LEU A 153 -20.41 7.67 30.45
CA LEU A 153 -19.30 6.86 30.94
C LEU A 153 -18.39 7.74 31.80
N LYS A 154 -18.72 7.83 33.08
CA LYS A 154 -17.90 8.53 34.07
C LYS A 154 -16.74 7.62 34.48
N TYR A 155 -15.62 7.74 33.77
CA TYR A 155 -14.35 7.27 34.28
C TYR A 155 -13.80 8.31 35.26
N ASP A 156 -13.21 7.87 36.36
CA ASP A 156 -12.43 8.78 37.19
C ASP A 156 -11.15 9.18 36.44
N ALA A 157 -10.51 10.28 36.82
CA ALA A 157 -9.31 10.78 36.13
C ALA A 157 -8.14 9.77 36.12
N ASN A 158 -8.13 8.81 37.05
CA ASN A 158 -7.10 7.79 37.18
C ASN A 158 -7.48 6.45 36.50
N SER A 159 -8.72 6.29 36.05
CA SER A 159 -9.26 5.08 35.42
C SER A 159 -9.77 5.31 34.00
N GLN A 160 -9.40 6.43 33.36
CA GLN A 160 -9.69 6.64 31.96
C GLN A 160 -9.07 5.52 31.11
N PRO A 161 -9.85 4.84 30.26
CA PRO A 161 -9.32 3.80 29.42
C PRO A 161 -8.34 4.38 28.40
N LYS A 162 -7.26 3.65 28.17
CA LYS A 162 -6.25 4.00 27.18
C LYS A 162 -6.72 3.66 25.78
N LEU A 163 -6.33 4.48 24.81
CA LEU A 163 -6.54 4.22 23.40
C LEU A 163 -5.88 2.90 22.99
N THR A 164 -6.65 1.99 22.40
CA THR A 164 -6.15 0.70 21.90
C THR A 164 -6.02 0.68 20.38
N LYS A 165 -6.76 1.54 19.68
CA LYS A 165 -6.68 1.65 18.22
C LYS A 165 -7.07 3.03 17.74
N LEU A 166 -6.21 3.63 16.91
CA LEU A 166 -6.56 4.78 16.08
C LEU A 166 -6.85 4.31 14.67
N SER A 167 -7.93 4.78 14.06
CA SER A 167 -8.21 4.56 12.64
C SER A 167 -8.32 5.89 11.90
N ILE A 168 -7.74 5.97 10.71
CA ILE A 168 -7.77 7.12 9.80
C ILE A 168 -8.38 6.65 8.48
N TYR A 169 -9.46 7.30 8.06
CA TYR A 169 -10.26 6.90 6.91
C TYR A 169 -10.98 8.12 6.35
N ARG A 170 -11.55 7.98 5.14
CA ARG A 170 -12.46 8.98 4.57
C ARG A 170 -13.91 8.53 4.77
N GLY A 171 -14.78 9.46 5.13
CA GLY A 171 -16.21 9.21 5.32
C GLY A 171 -16.63 9.08 6.78
N GLN A 172 -17.75 8.41 7.04
CA GLN A 172 -18.38 8.38 8.38
C GLN A 172 -18.09 7.10 9.18
N ASN A 173 -17.68 6.02 8.52
CA ASN A 173 -17.52 4.70 9.13
C ASN A 173 -16.19 4.04 8.70
N PRO A 174 -15.27 3.72 9.63
CA PRO A 174 -14.04 3.01 9.30
C PRO A 174 -14.27 1.57 8.82
N ALA A 175 -15.42 0.96 9.15
CA ALA A 175 -15.78 -0.36 8.62
C ALA A 175 -16.19 -0.29 7.13
N GLU A 176 -16.66 0.87 6.67
CA GLU A 176 -17.07 1.13 5.29
C GLU A 176 -16.49 2.48 4.83
N PRO A 177 -15.16 2.59 4.65
CA PRO A 177 -14.54 3.83 4.21
C PRO A 177 -15.04 4.24 2.82
N GLU A 178 -15.19 5.54 2.60
CA GLU A 178 -15.46 6.06 1.28
C GLU A 178 -14.27 5.82 0.33
N PRO A 179 -14.53 5.59 -0.97
CA PRO A 179 -13.47 5.46 -1.97
C PRO A 179 -12.52 6.67 -1.99
N VAL A 180 -11.23 6.40 -2.15
CA VAL A 180 -10.19 7.43 -2.20
C VAL A 180 -9.45 7.36 -3.52
N ASP A 181 -9.27 8.51 -4.16
CA ASP A 181 -8.44 8.63 -5.35
C ASP A 181 -6.96 8.77 -4.99
N THR A 182 -6.08 8.36 -5.90
CA THR A 182 -4.64 8.54 -5.74
C THR A 182 -4.30 10.04 -5.64
N PRO A 183 -3.62 10.50 -4.58
CA PRO A 183 -3.25 11.90 -4.43
C PRO A 183 -2.29 12.36 -5.53
N PHE A 184 -2.31 13.67 -5.85
CA PHE A 184 -1.43 14.22 -6.88
C PHE A 184 0.07 14.05 -6.61
N SER A 185 0.45 14.06 -5.33
CA SER A 185 1.82 13.81 -4.88
C SER A 185 2.36 12.43 -5.25
N CYS A 186 1.49 11.48 -5.55
CA CYS A 186 1.87 10.12 -5.93
C CYS A 186 2.20 9.97 -7.43
N TYR A 187 2.10 11.01 -8.27
CA TYR A 187 2.13 10.85 -9.74
C TYR A 187 3.47 10.95 -10.46
N CYS A 188 4.59 11.24 -9.80
CA CYS A 188 5.87 11.61 -10.43
C CYS A 188 6.31 10.74 -11.65
N GLY A 189 5.79 11.06 -12.84
CA GLY A 189 6.06 10.38 -14.12
C GLY A 189 5.61 8.92 -14.23
N GLN A 190 4.68 8.44 -13.39
CA GLN A 190 4.26 7.04 -13.37
C GLN A 190 2.81 6.84 -13.83
N ASN A 191 2.54 5.70 -14.48
CA ASN A 191 1.17 5.28 -14.80
C ASN A 191 0.38 5.03 -13.49
N ARG A 192 -0.81 5.61 -13.40
CA ARG A 192 -1.74 5.40 -12.28
C ARG A 192 -2.67 4.25 -12.62
N THR A 193 -2.40 3.05 -12.10
CA THR A 193 -3.42 1.98 -12.16
C THR A 193 -4.66 2.42 -11.37
N ARG A 194 -5.81 2.49 -12.03
CA ARG A 194 -7.11 2.73 -11.39
C ARG A 194 -7.76 1.45 -10.92
N LYS A 195 -7.69 0.43 -11.79
CA LYS A 195 -8.45 -0.80 -11.60
C LYS A 195 -7.77 -1.94 -12.35
N VAL A 196 -7.75 -3.11 -11.71
CA VAL A 196 -7.37 -4.38 -12.35
C VAL A 196 -8.49 -5.37 -12.11
N GLU A 197 -9.07 -5.89 -13.18
CA GLU A 197 -10.12 -6.90 -13.13
C GLU A 197 -9.68 -8.17 -13.81
N ALA A 198 -10.01 -9.31 -13.19
CA ALA A 198 -9.86 -10.60 -13.84
C ALA A 198 -10.92 -10.75 -14.94
N ILE A 199 -10.49 -11.20 -16.12
CA ILE A 199 -11.38 -11.59 -17.21
C ILE A 199 -11.66 -13.09 -17.04
N TRP A 200 -12.93 -13.44 -16.93
CA TRP A 200 -13.38 -14.82 -16.68
C TRP A 200 -14.03 -15.42 -17.90
N GLU A 201 -13.66 -16.66 -18.22
CA GLU A 201 -14.30 -17.47 -19.25
C GLU A 201 -14.47 -18.90 -18.73
N ASN A 202 -15.68 -19.45 -18.83
CA ASN A 202 -16.01 -20.81 -18.37
C ASN A 202 -15.54 -21.12 -16.93
N GLY A 203 -15.62 -20.14 -16.03
CA GLY A 203 -15.21 -20.28 -14.63
C GLY A 203 -13.70 -20.23 -14.38
N SER A 204 -12.89 -19.95 -15.40
CA SER A 204 -11.44 -19.78 -15.30
C SER A 204 -11.04 -18.35 -15.64
N ILE A 205 -10.01 -17.83 -14.96
CA ILE A 205 -9.43 -16.53 -15.32
C ILE A 205 -8.62 -16.75 -16.60
N VAL A 206 -8.92 -15.98 -17.64
CA VAL A 206 -8.25 -16.04 -18.95
C VAL A 206 -7.42 -14.80 -19.26
N GLY A 207 -7.53 -13.75 -18.46
CA GLY A 207 -6.77 -12.52 -18.67
C GLY A 207 -7.05 -11.47 -17.60
N LEU A 208 -6.51 -10.28 -17.82
CA LEU A 208 -6.73 -9.10 -17.01
C LEU A 208 -7.18 -7.92 -17.86
N SER A 209 -8.14 -7.17 -17.35
CA SER A 209 -8.45 -5.82 -17.82
C SER A 209 -7.85 -4.81 -16.86
N ILE A 210 -6.99 -3.94 -17.38
CA ILE A 210 -6.22 -2.96 -16.61
C ILE A 210 -6.63 -1.57 -17.09
N GLN A 211 -7.21 -0.79 -16.18
CA GLN A 211 -7.47 0.62 -16.40
C GLN A 211 -6.40 1.44 -15.70
N PHE A 212 -5.75 2.34 -16.44
CA PHE A 212 -4.72 3.21 -15.89
C PHE A 212 -4.72 4.59 -16.54
N ASP A 213 -4.28 5.59 -15.77
CA ASP A 213 -4.02 6.92 -16.30
C ASP A 213 -2.54 7.08 -16.62
N THR A 214 -2.25 7.81 -17.69
CA THR A 214 -0.89 8.21 -18.05
C THR A 214 -0.91 9.61 -18.64
N GLN A 215 0.23 10.30 -18.54
CA GLN A 215 0.40 11.60 -19.18
C GLN A 215 0.48 11.39 -20.69
N ASN A 216 -0.49 11.95 -21.41
CA ASN A 216 -0.36 12.09 -22.84
C ASN A 216 0.60 13.28 -23.08
N GLY A 217 1.46 13.24 -24.08
CA GLY A 217 2.52 14.25 -24.27
C GLY A 217 2.03 15.68 -24.57
N ARG A 218 0.73 15.98 -24.41
CA ARG A 218 0.17 17.32 -24.54
C ARG A 218 0.31 18.05 -23.22
N ILE A 219 0.60 19.35 -23.33
CA ILE A 219 0.70 20.25 -22.19
C ILE A 219 -0.52 21.18 -22.25
N VAL A 220 -1.31 21.21 -21.19
CA VAL A 220 -2.45 22.10 -20.99
C VAL A 220 -2.19 22.88 -19.71
N ASP A 221 -2.19 24.21 -19.79
CA ASP A 221 -1.93 25.13 -18.66
C ASP A 221 -0.61 24.85 -17.90
N GLY A 222 0.41 24.36 -18.61
CA GLY A 222 1.72 24.05 -18.02
C GLY A 222 1.81 22.69 -17.35
N GLU A 223 0.73 21.90 -17.37
CA GLU A 223 0.69 20.53 -16.87
C GLU A 223 0.49 19.53 -18.00
N PHE A 224 1.03 18.31 -17.85
CA PHE A 224 0.78 17.25 -18.83
C PHE A 224 -0.66 16.77 -18.72
N GLU A 225 -1.38 16.73 -19.83
CA GLU A 225 -2.74 16.22 -19.88
C GLU A 225 -2.74 14.73 -19.53
N VAL A 226 -3.57 14.35 -18.56
CA VAL A 226 -3.71 12.96 -18.12
C VAL A 226 -4.83 12.30 -18.91
N SER A 227 -4.55 11.13 -19.50
CA SER A 227 -5.53 10.33 -20.23
C SER A 227 -5.68 8.95 -19.62
N THR A 228 -6.93 8.49 -19.56
CA THR A 228 -7.28 7.14 -19.07
C THR A 228 -7.31 6.15 -20.23
N TYR A 229 -6.63 5.01 -20.05
CA TYR A 229 -6.62 3.90 -20.99
C TYR A 229 -7.11 2.64 -20.31
N THR A 230 -7.83 1.81 -21.07
CA THR A 230 -8.11 0.43 -20.70
C THR A 230 -7.37 -0.48 -21.67
N ARG A 231 -6.64 -1.44 -21.12
CA ARG A 231 -5.90 -2.47 -21.86
C ARG A 231 -6.28 -3.83 -21.33
N GLN A 232 -6.34 -4.82 -22.20
CA GLN A 232 -6.63 -6.19 -21.84
C GLN A 232 -5.43 -7.03 -22.24
N ILE A 233 -4.94 -7.83 -21.31
CA ILE A 233 -3.89 -8.81 -21.57
C ILE A 233 -4.47 -10.20 -21.27
N PHE A 234 -4.20 -11.17 -22.14
CA PHE A 234 -4.69 -12.52 -22.02
C PHE A 234 -3.60 -13.51 -21.66
N PHE A 235 -4.03 -14.59 -21.03
CA PHE A 235 -3.20 -15.72 -20.71
C PHE A 235 -2.83 -16.47 -21.99
N GLY A 236 -1.71 -16.08 -22.59
CA GLY A 236 -1.32 -16.56 -23.92
C GLY A 236 -0.59 -15.53 -24.75
N ASP A 237 -0.71 -14.25 -24.41
CA ASP A 237 -0.18 -13.16 -25.22
C ASP A 237 1.35 -13.20 -25.31
N SER A 238 1.87 -12.83 -26.47
CA SER A 238 3.31 -12.74 -26.66
C SER A 238 3.90 -11.59 -25.84
N VAL A 239 5.21 -11.66 -25.56
CA VAL A 239 5.93 -10.57 -24.89
C VAL A 239 5.75 -9.24 -25.63
N SER A 240 5.75 -9.27 -26.96
CA SER A 240 5.55 -8.08 -27.79
C SER A 240 4.14 -7.50 -27.65
N ASP A 241 3.11 -8.34 -27.55
CA ASP A 241 1.72 -7.87 -27.39
C ASP A 241 1.58 -7.18 -26.03
N VAL A 242 2.06 -7.83 -24.97
CA VAL A 242 2.03 -7.27 -23.61
C VAL A 242 2.82 -5.95 -23.53
N GLN A 243 3.97 -5.84 -24.19
CA GLN A 243 4.73 -4.59 -24.24
C GLN A 243 4.08 -3.52 -25.11
N CYS A 244 3.38 -3.90 -26.16
CA CYS A 244 2.60 -2.97 -27.00
C CYS A 244 1.46 -2.35 -26.18
N ASP A 245 0.81 -3.16 -25.34
CA ASP A 245 -0.33 -2.72 -24.53
C ASP A 245 0.07 -1.97 -23.25
N LEU A 246 1.07 -2.47 -22.51
CA LEU A 246 1.44 -1.94 -21.19
C LEU A 246 2.74 -1.13 -21.17
N GLY A 247 3.53 -1.18 -22.26
CA GLY A 247 4.84 -0.54 -22.34
C GLY A 247 5.98 -1.39 -21.78
N ALA A 248 7.09 -0.74 -21.43
CA ALA A 248 8.26 -1.44 -20.90
C ALA A 248 8.07 -1.84 -19.42
N PRO A 249 8.49 -3.04 -19.00
CA PRO A 249 8.43 -3.44 -17.60
C PRO A 249 9.43 -2.64 -16.75
N SER A 250 9.10 -2.40 -15.48
CA SER A 250 10.01 -1.76 -14.52
C SER A 250 11.24 -2.61 -14.23
N LYS A 251 11.10 -3.94 -14.20
CA LYS A 251 12.21 -4.87 -14.05
C LYS A 251 11.90 -6.21 -14.70
N VAL A 252 12.94 -6.85 -15.25
CA VAL A 252 12.88 -8.23 -15.73
C VAL A 252 13.61 -9.11 -14.73
N PHE A 253 12.95 -10.17 -14.27
CA PHE A 253 13.54 -11.13 -13.33
C PHE A 253 13.68 -12.47 -14.01
N TYR A 254 14.82 -13.14 -13.82
CA TYR A 254 15.06 -14.47 -14.34
C TYR A 254 14.87 -15.50 -13.22
N ARG A 255 14.22 -16.63 -13.49
CA ARG A 255 14.16 -17.75 -12.54
C ARG A 255 15.59 -18.23 -12.24
N SER A 256 15.85 -18.47 -10.95
CA SER A 256 17.17 -18.71 -10.36
C SER A 256 17.94 -19.92 -10.89
N ASP A 257 17.33 -20.77 -11.70
CA ASP A 257 17.89 -22.06 -12.13
C ASP A 257 19.01 -21.97 -13.18
N ASP A 258 19.45 -20.77 -13.55
CA ASP A 258 20.43 -20.58 -14.63
C ASP A 258 21.76 -19.92 -14.25
N LYS A 259 22.18 -20.01 -12.97
CA LYS A 259 23.49 -19.49 -12.54
C LYS A 259 24.69 -20.43 -12.83
N MET A 260 24.50 -21.58 -13.47
CA MET A 260 25.57 -22.55 -13.77
C MET A 260 25.37 -23.26 -15.14
N LYS A 261 25.27 -22.52 -16.26
CA LYS A 261 25.34 -23.09 -17.62
C LYS A 261 26.67 -22.87 -18.36
N ILE A 262 27.69 -22.36 -17.68
CA ILE A 262 29.01 -22.06 -18.27
C ILE A 262 29.91 -23.31 -18.41
N HIS A 263 29.45 -24.47 -17.91
CA HIS A 263 30.16 -25.76 -18.00
C HIS A 263 29.54 -26.76 -18.99
N ARG A 264 28.84 -26.28 -20.04
CA ARG A 264 28.45 -27.17 -21.15
C ARG A 264 29.31 -26.82 -22.37
N GLY A 265 30.12 -27.80 -22.76
CA GLY A 265 31.18 -27.67 -23.74
C GLY A 265 30.72 -27.18 -25.11
N LEU A 266 31.71 -26.82 -25.92
CA LEU A 266 31.56 -26.44 -27.32
C LEU A 266 30.69 -27.46 -28.04
N HIS A 267 29.66 -26.96 -28.74
CA HIS A 267 28.68 -27.69 -29.53
C HIS A 267 27.46 -28.25 -28.79
N LYS A 268 26.33 -27.51 -28.87
CA LYS A 268 25.08 -28.02 -29.44
C LYS A 268 24.09 -26.90 -29.73
N GLU A 269 23.74 -26.79 -31.01
CA GLU A 269 22.59 -26.10 -31.56
C GLU A 269 21.31 -26.59 -30.85
N THR A 270 20.68 -25.71 -30.06
CA THR A 270 19.23 -25.55 -29.83
C THR A 270 19.03 -24.64 -28.60
N LEU A 271 18.91 -23.33 -28.83
CA LEU A 271 18.44 -22.35 -27.83
C LEU A 271 16.91 -22.45 -27.60
N TYR A 272 16.31 -23.62 -27.82
CA TYR A 272 14.87 -23.86 -27.63
C TYR A 272 14.63 -24.37 -26.22
N GLY A 273 14.71 -23.45 -25.25
CA GLY A 273 14.25 -23.64 -23.89
C GLY A 273 13.29 -22.52 -23.50
N PRO A 274 12.32 -22.76 -22.59
CA PRO A 274 11.31 -21.78 -22.23
C PRO A 274 11.94 -20.49 -21.67
N PRO A 275 11.34 -19.31 -21.93
CA PRO A 275 11.79 -18.08 -21.31
C PRO A 275 11.63 -18.19 -19.78
N ASN A 276 12.76 -18.29 -19.09
CA ASN A 276 12.84 -18.38 -17.64
C ASN A 276 12.83 -16.98 -17.02
N PHE A 277 11.88 -16.11 -17.40
CA PHE A 277 11.81 -14.75 -16.87
C PHE A 277 10.39 -14.23 -16.70
N PHE A 278 10.21 -13.23 -15.85
CA PHE A 278 8.95 -12.53 -15.64
C PHE A 278 9.15 -11.02 -15.67
N PHE A 279 8.12 -10.31 -16.12
CA PHE A 279 8.09 -8.85 -16.12
C PHE A 279 7.43 -8.33 -14.85
N ASN A 280 8.08 -7.36 -14.22
CA ASN A 280 7.53 -6.61 -13.11
C ASN A 280 7.18 -5.21 -13.59
N TYR A 281 5.89 -4.92 -13.75
CA TYR A 281 5.34 -3.58 -13.94
C TYR A 281 5.03 -2.98 -12.58
N PHE A 282 6.08 -2.71 -11.81
CA PHE A 282 5.96 -2.33 -10.40
C PHE A 282 5.19 -1.02 -10.19
N SER A 283 5.34 -0.04 -11.10
CA SER A 283 4.58 1.22 -11.07
C SER A 283 3.06 0.99 -11.18
N MET A 284 2.66 -0.01 -11.98
CA MET A 284 1.28 -0.45 -12.11
C MET A 284 0.90 -1.53 -11.07
N GLY A 285 1.88 -1.89 -10.23
CA GLY A 285 2.14 -3.18 -9.59
C GLY A 285 1.39 -4.38 -10.15
N LEU A 286 1.87 -4.78 -11.31
CA LEU A 286 1.57 -6.06 -11.92
C LEU A 286 2.86 -6.87 -12.02
N VAL A 287 2.79 -8.15 -11.72
CA VAL A 287 3.87 -9.11 -12.00
C VAL A 287 3.32 -10.10 -13.01
N SER A 288 3.88 -10.11 -14.23
CA SER A 288 3.47 -11.01 -15.30
C SER A 288 4.48 -12.15 -15.46
N PRO A 289 4.15 -13.38 -15.01
CA PRO A 289 4.97 -14.54 -15.27
C PRO A 289 4.82 -14.99 -16.74
N PHE A 290 5.88 -14.87 -17.53
CA PHE A 290 5.96 -15.53 -18.84
C PHE A 290 6.48 -16.96 -18.64
N GLY A 291 5.80 -17.95 -19.21
CA GLY A 291 6.21 -19.35 -19.09
C GLY A 291 5.53 -20.23 -20.13
N SER A 292 6.19 -20.48 -21.26
CA SER A 292 5.58 -21.09 -22.44
C SER A 292 5.59 -22.62 -22.41
N SER A 293 4.53 -23.23 -22.92
CA SER A 293 4.68 -24.28 -23.92
C SER A 293 4.39 -23.65 -25.29
N GLY A 294 5.44 -23.32 -26.04
CA GLY A 294 5.38 -22.78 -27.41
C GLY A 294 5.06 -21.28 -27.48
N MET A 295 6.08 -20.44 -27.64
CA MET A 295 6.02 -18.98 -27.78
C MET A 295 5.22 -18.24 -26.69
N GLY A 296 5.92 -17.79 -25.64
CA GLY A 296 5.52 -16.59 -24.87
C GLY A 296 4.20 -16.59 -24.08
N GLN A 297 3.47 -17.69 -23.97
CA GLN A 297 2.14 -17.69 -23.34
C GLN A 297 2.14 -17.49 -21.81
N ILE A 298 1.19 -16.70 -21.30
CA ILE A 298 0.84 -16.58 -19.87
C ILE A 298 -0.15 -17.71 -19.51
N ARG A 299 -0.08 -18.35 -18.33
CA ARG A 299 -0.94 -19.50 -17.92
C ARG A 299 -1.98 -19.14 -16.86
N ALA A 300 -3.19 -19.68 -17.00
CA ALA A 300 -4.28 -19.58 -16.02
C ALA A 300 -3.94 -20.21 -14.65
N ASP A 301 -3.11 -21.25 -14.63
CA ASP A 301 -2.66 -21.95 -13.42
C ASP A 301 -1.81 -21.04 -12.49
N ASN A 302 -1.27 -19.94 -13.03
CA ASN A 302 -0.54 -18.90 -12.32
C ASN A 302 -1.38 -17.64 -12.05
N ALA A 303 -2.68 -17.62 -12.36
CA ALA A 303 -3.55 -16.46 -12.15
C ALA A 303 -3.62 -16.02 -10.68
N HIS A 304 -3.37 -16.93 -9.74
CA HIS A 304 -3.20 -16.63 -8.32
C HIS A 304 -2.01 -15.68 -8.03
N ALA A 305 -1.01 -15.63 -8.91
CA ALA A 305 0.15 -14.73 -8.82
C ALA A 305 -0.07 -13.39 -9.52
N ILE A 306 -1.15 -13.25 -10.29
CA ILE A 306 -1.36 -12.10 -11.18
C ILE A 306 -2.17 -10.99 -10.48
N VAL A 307 -2.94 -11.33 -9.44
CA VAL A 307 -3.67 -10.35 -8.60
C VAL A 307 -3.13 -10.24 -7.17
N VAL A 308 -2.04 -10.96 -6.85
CA VAL A 308 -1.33 -10.76 -5.59
C VAL A 308 0.14 -10.46 -5.83
N ARG A 309 0.46 -9.18 -5.75
CA ARG A 309 1.80 -8.61 -5.55
C ARG A 309 2.42 -9.14 -4.24
N ILE A 310 3.54 -9.87 -4.31
CA ILE A 310 4.92 -9.42 -3.98
C ILE A 310 5.89 -10.26 -4.80
#